data_AF-T0ZRK0-F1
#
_entry.id   AF-T0ZRK0-F1
#
_cell.length_a   1.000
_cell.length_b   1.000
_cell.length_c   1.000
_cell.angle_alpha   90.00
_cell.angle_beta   90.00
_cell.angle_gamma   90.00
#
_symmetry.space_group_name_H-M   'P 1'
#
loop_
_entity.id
_entity.type
_entity.pdbx_description
1 polymer ?
#
loop_
_entity_poly.entity_id
_entity_poly.type
_entity_poly.pdbx_seq_one_letter_code
_entity_poly.pdbx_strand_id
1 'polypeptide(L)'
;MILEENGYSCEQGVLYYVQSRERVEIPFDEELRALTGAAIAGMRHMAAVGQIPPPLEGSPKCNRCSLAGICLPDEVNFFRRMEVPPRPLAVPRDEALPLYVQARGGKVAKNGETLQVSAEDEPSQSVRLIDISQLLVMGQVYVTTPALHELMAREIPV
;
A
#
# COMPACT_ATOMS: atom_id res chain seq x y z
N MET A 1 30.54 -16.57 7.96
CA MET A 1 29.49 -16.12 8.90
C MET A 1 30.04 -14.94 9.66
N ILE A 2 29.27 -13.86 9.84
CA ILE A 2 29.80 -12.61 10.41
C ILE A 2 30.48 -12.80 11.77
N LEU A 3 29.96 -13.66 12.65
CA LEU A 3 30.56 -13.89 13.96
C LEU A 3 31.89 -14.66 13.87
N GLU A 4 31.95 -15.70 13.04
CA GLU A 4 33.20 -16.43 12.78
C GLU A 4 34.27 -15.53 12.14
N GLU A 5 33.86 -14.68 11.21
CA GLU A 5 34.73 -13.69 10.56
C GLU A 5 35.29 -12.66 11.55
N ASN A 6 34.63 -12.47 12.70
CA ASN A 6 35.09 -11.62 13.80
C ASN A 6 35.81 -12.42 14.91
N GLY A 7 36.17 -13.69 14.66
CA GLY A 7 36.98 -14.51 15.56
C GLY A 7 36.21 -15.24 16.66
N TYR A 8 34.87 -15.28 16.59
CA TYR A 8 34.04 -16.05 17.53
C TYR A 8 33.91 -17.51 17.08
N SER A 9 33.98 -18.46 18.02
CA SER A 9 33.58 -19.85 17.76
C SER A 9 32.06 -19.95 17.69
N CYS A 10 31.55 -20.55 16.61
CA CYS A 10 30.10 -20.70 16.37
C CYS A 10 29.80 -22.15 16.00
N GLU A 11 29.56 -22.99 17.01
CA GLU A 11 29.30 -24.43 16.81
C GLU A 11 27.80 -24.75 16.71
N GLN A 12 26.95 -23.92 17.32
CA GLN A 12 25.50 -24.14 17.35
C GLN A 12 24.72 -22.84 17.58
N GLY A 13 23.42 -22.87 17.23
CA GLY A 13 22.44 -21.85 17.54
C GLY A 13 21.25 -22.42 18.31
N VAL A 14 20.37 -21.55 18.80
CA VAL A 14 19.16 -21.98 19.53
C VAL A 14 17.93 -21.29 18.95
N LEU A 15 16.92 -22.08 18.61
CA LEU A 15 15.58 -21.59 18.31
C LEU A 15 14.73 -21.65 19.58
N TYR A 16 14.20 -20.50 20.01
CA TYR A 16 13.30 -20.42 21.16
C TYR A 16 11.86 -20.21 20.70
N TYR A 17 10.98 -21.15 21.01
CA TYR A 17 9.56 -21.09 20.70
C TYR A 17 8.80 -20.47 21.88
N VAL A 18 8.36 -19.21 21.73
CA VAL A 18 7.70 -18.45 22.82
C VAL A 18 6.44 -19.13 23.34
N GLN A 19 5.63 -19.71 22.45
CA GLN A 19 4.36 -20.34 22.83
C GLN A 19 4.54 -21.62 23.67
N SER A 20 5.48 -22.50 23.29
CA SER A 20 5.77 -23.74 24.03
C SER A 20 6.86 -23.57 25.11
N ARG A 21 7.56 -22.43 25.13
CA ARG A 21 8.77 -22.16 25.93
C ARG A 21 9.89 -23.17 25.69
N GLU A 22 9.93 -23.75 24.50
CA GLU A 22 10.88 -24.77 24.11
C GLU A 22 12.14 -24.15 23.50
N ARG A 23 13.30 -24.72 23.80
CA ARG A 23 14.58 -24.40 23.17
C ARG A 23 15.02 -25.58 22.33
N VAL A 24 15.25 -25.35 21.05
CA VAL A 24 15.78 -26.34 20.12
C VAL A 24 17.19 -25.91 19.74
N GLU A 25 18.18 -26.73 20.10
CA GLU A 25 19.57 -26.53 19.72
C GLU A 25 19.78 -27.00 18.28
N ILE A 26 20.47 -26.18 17.49
CA ILE A 26 20.72 -26.42 16.07
C ILE A 26 22.24 -26.43 15.86
N PRO A 27 22.87 -27.60 15.65
CA PRO A 27 24.30 -27.67 15.36
C PRO A 27 24.58 -27.08 13.97
N PHE A 28 25.67 -26.32 13.85
CA PHE A 28 26.12 -25.73 12.59
C PHE A 28 27.08 -26.66 11.85
N ASP A 29 26.60 -27.87 11.55
CA ASP A 29 27.35 -28.87 10.79
C ASP A 29 27.52 -28.47 9.31
N GLU A 30 28.35 -29.24 8.61
CA GLU A 30 28.67 -28.98 7.20
C GLU A 30 27.43 -29.14 6.29
N GLU A 31 26.51 -30.04 6.64
CA GLU A 31 25.28 -30.27 5.86
C GLU A 31 24.36 -29.04 5.93
N LEU A 32 24.13 -28.50 7.13
CA LEU A 32 23.32 -27.30 7.33
C LEU A 32 23.97 -26.08 6.67
N ARG A 33 25.30 -25.96 6.73
CA ARG A 33 26.05 -24.88 6.05
C ARG A 33 25.89 -24.96 4.54
N ALA A 34 26.04 -26.16 3.97
CA ALA A 34 25.86 -26.39 2.54
C ALA A 34 24.42 -26.11 2.09
N LEU A 35 23.43 -26.60 2.84
CA LEU A 35 22.00 -26.34 2.59
C LEU A 35 21.68 -24.84 2.62
N THR A 36 22.19 -24.13 3.61
CA THR A 36 22.01 -22.68 3.76
C THR A 36 22.62 -21.93 2.58
N GLY A 37 23.85 -22.30 2.18
CA GLY A 37 24.52 -21.72 1.01
C GLY A 37 23.73 -21.94 -0.28
N ALA A 38 23.24 -23.16 -0.51
CA ALA A 38 22.42 -23.50 -1.66
C ALA A 38 21.09 -22.73 -1.68
N ALA A 39 20.41 -22.61 -0.53
CA ALA A 39 19.17 -21.86 -0.41
C ALA A 39 19.38 -20.35 -0.72
N ILE A 40 20.46 -19.75 -0.20
CA ILE A 40 20.80 -18.35 -0.49
C ILE A 40 21.07 -18.15 -1.98
N ALA A 41 21.84 -19.04 -2.60
CA ALA A 41 22.12 -18.97 -4.04
C ALA A 41 20.84 -19.10 -4.87
N GLY A 42 19.96 -20.03 -4.51
CA GLY A 42 18.65 -20.22 -5.15
C GLY A 42 17.77 -18.98 -5.06
N MET A 43 17.63 -18.40 -3.87
CA MET A 43 16.83 -17.18 -3.67
C MET A 43 17.38 -15.99 -4.48
N ARG A 44 18.70 -15.81 -4.51
CA ARG A 44 19.34 -14.75 -5.32
C ARG A 44 19.11 -14.97 -6.82
N HIS A 45 19.20 -16.22 -7.28
CA HIS A 45 18.93 -16.56 -8.68
C HIS A 45 17.48 -16.25 -9.06
N MET A 46 16.51 -16.67 -8.24
CA MET A 46 15.08 -16.38 -8.47
C MET A 46 14.81 -14.88 -8.55
N ALA A 47 15.41 -14.10 -7.65
CA ALA A 47 15.29 -12.64 -7.66
C ALA A 47 15.89 -12.01 -8.93
N ALA A 48 17.03 -12.52 -9.41
CA ALA A 48 17.68 -12.02 -10.62
C ALA A 48 16.89 -12.35 -11.91
N VAL A 49 16.28 -13.53 -11.98
CA VAL A 49 15.45 -13.94 -13.12
C VAL A 49 14.07 -13.25 -13.13
N GLY A 50 13.60 -12.80 -11.96
CA GLY A 50 12.30 -12.13 -11.82
C GLY A 50 11.10 -13.07 -11.96
N GLN A 51 11.33 -14.39 -11.94
CA GLN A 51 10.27 -15.39 -12.00
C GLN A 51 9.94 -15.88 -10.58
N ILE A 52 8.75 -15.52 -10.11
CA ILE A 52 8.23 -15.95 -8.82
C ILE A 52 7.63 -17.35 -8.99
N PRO A 53 7.95 -18.32 -8.12
CA PRO A 53 7.37 -19.65 -8.18
C PRO A 53 5.86 -19.58 -7.90
N PRO A 54 5.08 -20.54 -8.42
CA PRO A 54 3.66 -20.59 -8.10
C PRO A 54 3.43 -20.72 -6.59
N PRO A 55 2.33 -20.16 -6.06
CA PRO A 55 1.99 -20.34 -4.66
C PRO A 55 1.78 -21.82 -4.32
N LEU A 56 2.08 -22.18 -3.08
CA LEU A 56 1.86 -23.55 -2.59
C LEU A 56 0.36 -23.88 -2.57
N GLU A 57 0.03 -25.15 -2.79
CA GLU A 57 -1.36 -25.62 -2.79
C GLU A 57 -1.68 -26.30 -1.45
N GLY A 58 -2.70 -25.79 -0.74
CA GLY A 58 -3.18 -26.39 0.52
C GLY A 58 -2.10 -26.57 1.60
N SER A 59 -1.03 -25.77 1.56
CA SER A 59 0.12 -25.96 2.44
C SER A 59 -0.10 -25.28 3.80
N PRO A 60 0.11 -25.98 4.93
CA PRO A 60 0.02 -25.37 6.26
C PRO A 60 1.06 -24.25 6.47
N LYS A 61 2.10 -24.18 5.63
CA LYS A 61 3.09 -23.10 5.63
C LYS A 61 2.48 -21.75 5.27
N CYS A 62 1.39 -21.71 4.50
CA CYS A 62 0.74 -20.47 4.09
C CYS A 62 -0.12 -19.84 5.19
N ASN A 63 -0.70 -20.64 6.09
CA ASN A 63 -1.73 -20.20 7.07
C ASN A 63 -1.27 -19.08 8.02
N ARG A 64 0.03 -18.99 8.32
CA ARG A 64 0.62 -17.93 9.16
C ARG A 64 1.79 -17.23 8.48
N CYS A 65 1.87 -17.35 7.16
CA CYS A 65 2.91 -16.70 6.39
C CYS A 65 2.68 -15.18 6.40
N SER A 66 3.71 -14.41 6.74
CA SER A 66 3.67 -12.94 6.68
C SER A 66 3.43 -12.41 5.26
N LEU A 67 3.73 -13.21 4.25
CA LEU A 67 3.52 -12.87 2.84
C LEU A 67 2.16 -13.32 2.31
N ALA A 68 1.29 -13.96 3.09
CA ALA A 68 0.02 -14.49 2.60
C ALA A 68 -0.86 -13.41 1.96
N GLY A 69 -0.93 -12.20 2.54
CA GLY A 69 -1.71 -11.09 1.99
C GLY A 69 -1.12 -10.45 0.73
N ILE A 70 0.15 -10.73 0.41
CA ILE A 70 0.83 -10.25 -0.80
C ILE A 70 0.80 -11.33 -1.88
N CYS A 71 1.09 -12.58 -1.49
CA CYS A 71 1.13 -13.73 -2.38
C CYS A 71 -0.26 -14.21 -2.80
N LEU A 72 -1.26 -14.03 -1.93
CA LEU A 72 -2.67 -14.41 -2.13
C LEU A 72 -2.80 -15.82 -2.73
N PRO A 73 -2.31 -16.87 -2.03
CA PRO A 73 -2.10 -18.19 -2.61
C PRO A 73 -3.40 -18.81 -3.11
N ASP A 74 -4.51 -18.63 -2.38
CA ASP A 74 -5.80 -19.20 -2.74
C ASP A 74 -6.39 -18.48 -3.96
N GLU A 75 -6.35 -17.15 -3.99
CA GLU A 75 -6.85 -16.34 -5.10
C GLU A 75 -6.01 -16.54 -6.36
N VAL A 76 -4.69 -16.51 -6.26
CA VAL A 76 -3.79 -16.73 -7.40
C VAL A 76 -3.98 -18.13 -7.96
N ASN A 77 -4.07 -19.16 -7.12
CA ASN A 77 -4.33 -20.51 -7.60
C ASN A 77 -5.74 -20.66 -8.19
N PHE A 78 -6.74 -19.98 -7.62
CA PHE A 78 -8.10 -19.93 -8.16
C PHE A 78 -8.12 -19.31 -9.57
N PHE A 79 -7.50 -18.13 -9.76
CA PHE A 79 -7.44 -17.48 -11.07
C PHE A 79 -6.63 -18.27 -12.10
N ARG A 80 -5.55 -18.95 -11.69
CA ARG A 80 -4.76 -19.79 -12.61
C ARG A 80 -5.51 -21.01 -13.14
N ARG A 81 -6.52 -21.48 -12.42
CA ARG A 81 -7.36 -22.65 -12.78
C ARG A 81 -8.67 -22.26 -13.46
N MET A 82 -8.95 -20.96 -13.57
CA MET A 82 -10.22 -20.46 -14.07
C MET A 82 -10.25 -20.49 -15.60
N GLU A 83 -11.29 -21.10 -16.16
CA GLU A 83 -11.49 -21.16 -17.63
C GLU A 83 -12.21 -19.92 -18.18
N VAL A 84 -13.01 -19.24 -17.35
CA VAL A 84 -13.82 -18.07 -17.73
C VAL A 84 -13.44 -16.89 -16.85
N PRO A 85 -13.00 -15.75 -17.40
CA PRO A 85 -12.54 -14.62 -16.59
C PRO A 85 -13.65 -14.09 -15.65
N PRO A 86 -13.30 -13.57 -14.47
CA PRO A 86 -14.29 -13.04 -13.54
C PRO A 86 -15.04 -11.87 -14.17
N ARG A 87 -16.35 -11.77 -13.89
CA ARG A 87 -17.16 -10.63 -14.32
C ARG A 87 -16.55 -9.34 -13.72
N PRO A 88 -16.22 -8.33 -14.54
CA PRO A 88 -15.74 -7.06 -14.03
C PRO A 88 -16.76 -6.44 -13.07
N LEU A 89 -16.29 -5.94 -11.92
CA LEU A 89 -17.09 -5.06 -11.09
C LEU A 89 -17.12 -3.69 -11.77
N ALA A 90 -18.28 -3.29 -12.28
CA ALA A 90 -18.51 -1.93 -12.76
C ALA A 90 -18.62 -0.99 -11.56
N VAL A 91 -17.47 -0.61 -10.98
CA VAL A 91 -17.42 0.45 -9.98
C VAL A 91 -17.64 1.77 -10.71
N PRO A 92 -18.68 2.56 -10.37
CA PRO A 92 -18.83 3.89 -10.96
C PRO A 92 -17.57 4.69 -10.64
N ARG A 93 -17.02 5.35 -11.66
CA ARG A 93 -15.91 6.28 -11.43
C ARG A 93 -16.47 7.46 -10.66
N ASP A 94 -15.72 7.93 -9.67
CA ASP A 94 -16.02 9.22 -9.07
C ASP A 94 -15.90 10.29 -10.17
N GLU A 95 -16.99 10.99 -10.45
CA GLU A 95 -17.04 12.03 -11.47
C GLU A 95 -16.52 13.38 -10.92
N ALA A 96 -16.28 13.47 -9.61
CA ALA A 96 -15.78 14.67 -8.97
C ALA A 96 -14.31 14.96 -9.35
N LEU A 97 -14.04 16.20 -9.72
CA LEU A 97 -12.73 16.66 -10.20
C LEU A 97 -12.06 17.61 -9.20
N PRO A 98 -10.73 17.73 -9.21
CA PRO A 98 -10.04 18.73 -8.40
C PRO A 98 -10.43 20.14 -8.84
N LEU A 99 -10.84 20.98 -7.89
CA LEU A 99 -11.09 22.40 -8.11
C LEU A 99 -9.81 23.19 -7.86
N TYR A 100 -9.20 23.75 -8.90
CA TYR A 100 -8.04 24.62 -8.79
C TYR A 100 -8.48 26.08 -8.65
N VAL A 101 -8.00 26.75 -7.61
CA VAL A 101 -8.18 28.19 -7.44
C VAL A 101 -6.80 28.84 -7.40
N GLN A 102 -6.44 29.46 -8.53
CA GLN A 102 -5.17 30.16 -8.72
C GLN A 102 -5.45 31.61 -9.12
N ALA A 103 -5.48 32.51 -8.15
CA ALA A 103 -5.70 33.92 -8.39
C ALA A 103 -5.03 34.79 -7.31
N ARG A 104 -4.75 36.05 -7.64
CA ARG A 104 -4.37 37.06 -6.65
C ARG A 104 -5.65 37.66 -6.05
N GLY A 105 -5.77 37.66 -4.72
CA GLY A 105 -6.96 38.15 -4.04
C GLY A 105 -8.19 37.25 -4.25
N GLY A 106 -7.99 35.99 -4.63
CA GLY A 106 -9.08 35.04 -4.82
C GLY A 106 -9.83 34.77 -3.52
N LYS A 107 -11.13 34.54 -3.59
CA LYS A 107 -11.97 34.19 -2.44
C LYS A 107 -12.86 32.99 -2.77
N VAL A 108 -12.84 31.98 -1.91
CA VAL A 108 -13.68 30.79 -1.99
C VAL A 108 -14.66 30.82 -0.82
N ALA A 109 -15.96 30.87 -1.13
CA ALA A 109 -17.02 30.96 -0.13
C ALA A 109 -18.14 29.95 -0.39
N LYS A 110 -18.74 29.40 0.67
CA LYS A 110 -19.93 28.55 0.55
C LYS A 110 -21.17 29.37 0.21
N ASN A 111 -21.96 28.90 -0.73
CA ASN A 111 -23.31 29.36 -1.02
C ASN A 111 -24.22 28.15 -1.27
N GLY A 112 -24.95 27.71 -0.25
CA GLY A 112 -25.75 26.48 -0.32
C GLY A 112 -24.88 25.25 -0.64
N GLU A 113 -25.23 24.54 -1.71
CA GLU A 113 -24.52 23.35 -2.24
C GLU A 113 -23.40 23.69 -3.24
N THR A 114 -22.97 24.95 -3.29
CA THR A 114 -21.94 25.43 -4.21
C THR A 114 -20.82 26.17 -3.48
N LEU A 115 -19.62 26.13 -4.04
CA LEU A 115 -18.56 27.08 -3.76
C LEU A 115 -18.64 28.24 -4.77
N GLN A 116 -18.62 29.46 -4.26
CA GLN A 116 -18.45 30.68 -5.03
C GLN A 116 -16.97 31.04 -5.02
N VAL A 117 -16.36 31.11 -6.20
CA VAL A 117 -14.97 31.49 -6.41
C VAL A 117 -14.96 32.86 -7.09
N SER A 118 -14.39 33.86 -6.45
CA SER A 118 -14.29 35.23 -6.99
C SER A 118 -12.85 35.72 -6.97
N ALA A 119 -12.42 36.43 -8.00
CA ALA A 119 -11.15 37.16 -8.05
C ALA A 119 -11.41 38.63 -8.45
N GLU A 120 -10.49 39.54 -8.16
CA GLU A 120 -10.70 41.00 -8.32
C GLU A 120 -11.11 41.42 -9.74
N ASP A 121 -10.64 40.70 -10.77
CA ASP A 121 -10.84 41.03 -12.18
C ASP A 121 -11.69 40.01 -12.96
N GLU A 122 -12.34 39.05 -12.28
CA GLU A 122 -13.10 37.97 -12.92
C GLU A 122 -14.51 37.80 -12.34
N PRO A 123 -15.50 37.41 -13.18
CA PRO A 123 -16.84 37.11 -12.70
C PRO A 123 -16.81 35.93 -11.73
N SER A 124 -17.59 36.03 -10.65
CA SER A 124 -17.74 34.95 -9.67
C SER A 124 -18.20 33.66 -10.34
N GLN A 125 -17.44 32.58 -10.15
CA GLN A 125 -17.76 31.26 -10.65
C GLN A 125 -18.41 30.42 -9.55
N SER A 126 -19.45 29.68 -9.92
CA SER A 126 -20.13 28.76 -9.01
C SER A 126 -19.80 27.32 -9.38
N VAL A 127 -19.29 26.55 -8.43
CA VAL A 127 -18.94 25.13 -8.60
C VAL A 127 -19.73 24.31 -7.58
N ARG A 128 -20.42 23.25 -8.01
CA ARG A 128 -21.21 22.41 -7.11
C ARG A 128 -20.29 21.54 -6.27
N LEU A 129 -20.59 21.39 -4.99
CA LEU A 129 -19.79 20.58 -4.07
C LEU A 129 -19.69 19.10 -4.50
N ILE A 130 -20.73 18.57 -5.15
CA ILE A 130 -20.75 17.18 -5.66
C ILE A 130 -19.75 16.93 -6.80
N ASP A 131 -19.30 17.98 -7.47
CA ASP A 131 -18.35 17.87 -8.58
C ASP A 131 -16.89 18.06 -8.11
N ILE A 132 -16.64 18.21 -6.80
CA ILE A 132 -15.31 18.55 -6.25
C ILE A 132 -14.74 17.37 -5.46
N SER A 133 -13.61 16.82 -5.92
CA SER A 133 -12.88 15.77 -5.17
C SER A 133 -11.84 16.32 -4.22
N GLN A 134 -11.34 17.54 -4.46
CA GLN A 134 -10.42 18.28 -3.61
C GLN A 134 -10.38 19.75 -4.04
N LEU A 135 -10.10 20.67 -3.11
CA LEU A 135 -9.86 22.07 -3.38
C LEU A 135 -8.34 22.33 -3.36
N LEU A 136 -7.77 22.82 -4.46
CA LEU A 136 -6.35 23.14 -4.56
C LEU A 136 -6.18 24.65 -4.59
N VAL A 137 -5.62 25.20 -3.51
CA VAL A 137 -5.47 26.64 -3.31
C VAL A 137 -4.04 27.07 -3.66
N MET A 138 -3.88 27.91 -4.68
CA MET A 138 -2.56 28.37 -5.15
C MET A 138 -2.45 29.90 -5.15
N GLY A 139 -1.57 30.44 -4.31
CA GLY A 139 -1.29 31.87 -4.21
C GLY A 139 -2.07 32.59 -3.11
N GLN A 140 -2.39 33.87 -3.32
CA GLN A 140 -3.10 34.71 -2.34
C GLN A 140 -4.61 34.49 -2.47
N VAL A 141 -5.08 33.35 -1.97
CA VAL A 141 -6.49 32.95 -2.02
C VAL A 141 -7.01 32.74 -0.60
N TYR A 142 -8.17 33.31 -0.32
CA TYR A 142 -8.86 33.26 0.96
C TYR A 142 -10.03 32.26 0.91
N VAL A 143 -9.99 31.24 1.75
CA VAL A 143 -11.10 30.29 1.93
C VAL A 143 -11.88 30.70 3.17
N THR A 144 -13.20 30.91 3.05
CA THR A 144 -14.01 31.29 4.21
C THR A 144 -14.21 30.11 5.17
N THR A 145 -14.38 30.38 6.46
CA THR A 145 -14.64 29.33 7.47
C THR A 145 -15.84 28.44 7.12
N PRO A 146 -16.98 28.95 6.64
CA PRO A 146 -18.09 28.08 6.22
C PRO A 146 -17.76 27.17 5.03
N ALA A 147 -16.92 27.63 4.09
CA ALA A 147 -16.45 26.78 2.99
C ALA A 147 -15.54 25.67 3.51
N LEU A 148 -14.58 26.01 4.38
CA LEU A 148 -13.65 25.04 4.96
C LEU A 148 -14.37 23.97 5.80
N HIS A 149 -15.33 24.39 6.64
CA HIS A 149 -16.12 23.47 7.46
C HIS A 149 -16.93 22.49 6.61
N GLU A 150 -17.53 22.98 5.51
CA GLU A 150 -18.31 22.13 4.62
C GLU A 150 -17.43 21.11 3.87
N LEU A 151 -16.26 21.55 3.39
CA LEU A 151 -15.30 20.68 2.72
C LEU A 151 -14.82 19.57 3.66
N MET A 152 -14.45 19.92 4.90
CA MET A 152 -14.05 18.95 5.92
C MET A 152 -15.17 17.97 6.31
N ALA A 153 -16.40 18.46 6.46
CA ALA A 153 -17.56 17.61 6.80
C ALA A 153 -17.88 16.57 5.71
N ARG A 154 -17.50 16.84 4.47
CA ARG A 154 -17.65 15.94 3.31
C ARG A 154 -16.38 15.15 3.01
N GLU A 155 -15.36 15.26 3.85
CA GLU A 155 -14.05 14.64 3.64
C GLU A 155 -13.38 15.06 2.31
N ILE A 156 -13.71 16.27 1.81
CA ILE A 156 -13.07 16.87 0.64
C ILE A 156 -11.77 17.55 1.10
N PRO A 157 -10.58 17.09 0.65
CA PRO A 157 -9.31 17.70 1.02
C PRO A 157 -9.17 19.14 0.50
N VAL A 158 -8.44 19.98 1.24
CA VAL A 158 -8.11 21.38 0.90
C VAL A 158 -6.60 21.61 1.02
#